data_AF-A0A2H6N7T6-F1
#
_entry.id   AF-A0A2H6N7T6-F1
#
_cell.length_a   1.000
_cell.length_b   1.000
_cell.length_c   1.000
_cell.angle_alpha   90.00
_cell.angle_beta   90.00
_cell.angle_gamma   90.00
#
_symmetry.space_group_name_H-M   'P 1'
#
loop_
_entity.id
_entity.type
_entity.pdbx_description
1 polymer ?
#
loop_
_entity_poly.entity_id
_entity_poly.type
_entity_poly.pdbx_seq_one_letter_code
_entity_poly.pdbx_strand_id
1 'polypeptide(L)'
;MDNIVKVGDFGLVTAMDHDEEEESVLTPVPAYDRHTGQVGTKLYMSPEQIYGNAYSHKVDIFSLGLILFELLYPFSTQMERVRILSEVRNLTFPPLFIKEYALEHKMVKHMLSPSPTERPEAADIIENPLFEDLEFLAKPVLRQRSRTMSSSGVKHSR
;
A
#
# COMPACT_ATOMS: atom_id res chain seq x y z
N MET A 1 21.68 -2.84 -10.70
CA MET A 1 20.84 -2.91 -9.48
C MET A 1 20.14 -4.25 -9.52
N ASP A 2 20.10 -4.99 -8.41
CA ASP A 2 19.70 -6.41 -8.42
C ASP A 2 18.16 -6.63 -8.47
N ASN A 3 17.35 -5.60 -8.77
CA ASN A 3 15.88 -5.62 -8.78
C ASN A 3 15.23 -6.24 -7.52
N ILE A 4 15.94 -6.23 -6.39
CA ILE A 4 15.45 -6.74 -5.10
C ILE A 4 14.61 -5.66 -4.43
N VAL A 5 13.34 -5.97 -4.17
CA VAL A 5 12.43 -5.12 -3.41
C VAL A 5 12.92 -5.01 -1.96
N LYS A 6 12.93 -3.77 -1.43
CA LYS A 6 13.21 -3.49 -0.02
C LYS A 6 12.16 -2.53 0.51
N VAL A 7 11.57 -2.88 1.64
CA VAL A 7 10.62 -2.04 2.35
C VAL A 7 11.36 -1.21 3.40
N GLY A 8 11.03 0.06 3.50
CA GLY A 8 11.57 1.00 4.47
C GLY A 8 10.78 2.30 4.43
N ASP A 9 10.96 3.14 5.43
CA ASP A 9 10.47 4.53 5.39
C ASP A 9 11.52 5.40 4.70
N PHE A 10 11.18 5.91 3.52
CA PHE A 10 12.09 6.69 2.70
C PHE A 10 12.02 8.20 2.98
N GLY A 11 10.90 8.70 3.51
CA GLY A 11 10.75 10.13 3.79
C GLY A 11 10.96 11.08 2.59
N LEU A 12 10.82 10.60 1.34
CA LEU A 12 11.10 11.35 0.11
C LEU A 12 9.86 12.12 -0.37
N VAL A 13 9.29 12.97 0.49
CA VAL A 13 8.13 13.80 0.13
C VAL A 13 8.51 14.69 -1.05
N THR A 14 7.78 14.55 -2.16
CA THR A 14 7.92 15.38 -3.35
C THR A 14 6.79 16.40 -3.34
N ALA A 15 7.12 17.69 -3.37
CA ALA A 15 6.12 18.74 -3.55
C ALA A 15 5.51 18.58 -4.95
N MET A 16 4.18 18.46 -5.02
CA MET A 16 3.45 18.62 -6.26
C MET A 16 2.96 20.06 -6.29
N ASP A 17 3.64 20.89 -7.07
CA ASP A 17 3.20 22.26 -7.34
C ASP A 17 1.87 22.17 -8.10
N HIS A 18 0.77 22.55 -7.43
CA HIS A 18 -0.50 22.80 -8.08
C HIS A 18 -0.68 24.32 -8.15
N ASP A 19 -0.63 24.85 -9.37
CA ASP A 19 -1.07 26.21 -9.66
C ASP A 19 -2.54 26.35 -9.23
N GLU A 20 -2.78 27.22 -8.25
CA GLU A 20 -4.10 27.55 -7.73
C GLU A 20 -4.84 28.47 -8.72
N GLU A 21 -5.93 28.00 -9.31
CA GLU A 21 -7.04 28.87 -9.71
C GLU A 21 -8.34 28.31 -9.11
N GLU A 22 -8.86 29.05 -8.13
CA GLU A 22 -10.14 28.81 -7.46
C GLU A 22 -11.33 29.06 -8.41
N GLU A 23 -12.36 28.19 -8.40
CA GLU A 23 -13.76 28.65 -8.40
C GLU A 23 -14.77 27.53 -8.04
N SER A 24 -15.53 27.73 -6.94
CA SER A 24 -16.86 27.18 -6.55
C SER A 24 -17.13 25.65 -6.65
N VAL A 25 -17.86 24.96 -5.75
CA VAL A 25 -19.30 25.02 -5.46
C VAL A 25 -19.58 24.23 -4.17
N LEU A 26 -20.55 24.69 -3.39
CA LEU A 26 -21.09 24.08 -2.18
C LEU A 26 -21.66 22.67 -2.44
N THR A 27 -20.87 21.63 -2.21
CA THR A 27 -21.36 20.27 -1.98
C THR A 27 -20.61 19.68 -0.78
N PRO A 28 -21.26 18.92 0.12
CA PRO A 28 -20.56 18.20 1.16
C PRO A 28 -19.87 17.00 0.51
N VAL A 29 -18.74 17.26 -0.15
CA VAL A 29 -17.84 16.22 -0.66
C VAL A 29 -17.12 15.62 0.55
N PRO A 30 -16.99 14.29 0.66
CA PRO A 30 -16.37 13.72 1.84
C PRO A 30 -14.91 14.19 1.95
N ALA A 31 -14.41 14.25 3.18
CA ALA A 31 -13.14 14.89 3.54
C ALA A 31 -11.86 14.33 2.86
N TYR A 32 -11.99 13.36 1.95
CA TYR A 32 -10.91 12.85 1.12
C TYR A 32 -10.56 13.73 -0.10
N ASP A 33 -11.43 14.69 -0.48
CA ASP A 33 -11.30 15.44 -1.74
C ASP A 33 -10.72 16.86 -1.57
N ARG A 34 -10.17 17.19 -0.40
CA ARG A 34 -9.56 18.50 -0.13
C ARG A 34 -8.08 18.34 0.21
N HIS A 35 -7.22 18.76 -0.72
CA HIS A 35 -5.76 18.91 -0.65
C HIS A 35 -4.93 17.68 -1.07
N THR A 36 -4.59 17.63 -2.35
CA THR A 36 -3.78 16.61 -3.05
C THR A 36 -2.36 16.39 -2.50
N GLY A 37 -1.86 17.24 -1.58
CA GLY A 37 -0.54 17.09 -0.95
C GLY A 37 -0.44 16.04 0.17
N GLN A 38 -1.55 15.66 0.82
CA GLN A 38 -1.57 14.66 1.92
C GLN A 38 -2.38 13.39 1.60
N VAL A 39 -2.92 13.29 0.38
CA VAL A 39 -3.82 12.20 -0.04
C VAL A 39 -3.05 10.89 -0.27
N GLY A 40 -1.80 10.97 -0.74
CA GLY A 40 -1.00 9.80 -1.13
C GLY A 40 -0.86 8.76 -0.01
N THR A 41 -0.53 9.19 1.21
CA THR A 41 -0.37 8.29 2.37
C THR A 41 -1.71 7.77 2.90
N LYS A 42 -2.76 8.60 2.87
CA LYS A 42 -4.08 8.23 3.40
C LYS A 42 -4.78 7.18 2.52
N LEU A 43 -4.49 7.14 1.22
CA LEU A 43 -5.08 6.16 0.30
C LEU A 43 -4.76 4.71 0.69
N TYR A 44 -3.64 4.44 1.34
CA TYR A 44 -3.26 3.08 1.76
C TYR A 44 -3.53 2.79 3.24
N MET A 45 -3.84 3.83 4.02
CA MET A 45 -4.05 3.75 5.46
C MET A 45 -5.29 2.93 5.79
N SER A 46 -5.24 2.04 6.76
CA SER A 46 -6.42 1.26 7.18
C SER A 46 -7.55 2.15 7.74
N PRO A 47 -8.82 1.69 7.75
CA PRO A 47 -9.93 2.45 8.34
C PRO A 47 -9.67 2.87 9.79
N GLU A 48 -9.15 1.95 10.62
CA GLU A 48 -8.86 2.21 12.03
C GLU A 48 -7.80 3.31 12.24
N GLN A 49 -6.79 3.38 11.36
CA GLN A 49 -5.81 4.47 11.40
C GLN A 49 -6.43 5.81 10.99
N ILE A 50 -7.33 5.83 10.00
CA ILE A 50 -8.03 7.06 9.57
C ILE A 50 -8.90 7.61 10.69
N TYR A 51 -9.60 6.74 11.42
CA TYR A 51 -10.44 7.12 12.55
C TYR A 51 -9.66 7.39 13.84
N GLY A 52 -8.34 7.18 13.86
CA GLY A 52 -7.51 7.36 15.04
C GLY A 52 -7.77 6.33 16.15
N ASN A 53 -8.31 5.16 15.79
CA ASN A 53 -8.54 4.06 16.71
C ASN A 53 -7.24 3.32 17.04
N ALA A 54 -7.27 2.51 18.11
CA ALA A 54 -6.19 1.57 18.36
C ALA A 54 -6.04 0.60 17.18
N TYR A 55 -4.80 0.37 16.75
CA TYR A 55 -4.49 -0.47 15.60
C TYR A 55 -3.39 -1.48 15.92
N SER A 56 -3.34 -2.55 15.13
CA SER A 56 -2.33 -3.62 15.23
C SER A 56 -1.52 -3.72 13.94
N HIS A 57 -0.68 -4.74 13.79
CA HIS A 57 0.04 -5.04 12.54
C HIS A 57 -0.91 -5.33 11.35
N LYS A 58 -2.21 -5.54 11.58
CA LYS A 58 -3.21 -5.75 10.53
C LYS A 58 -3.45 -4.52 9.65
N VAL A 59 -2.95 -3.35 10.03
CA VAL A 59 -2.96 -2.16 9.18
C VAL A 59 -2.09 -2.36 7.93
N ASP A 60 -0.97 -3.05 8.08
CA ASP A 60 -0.04 -3.31 6.96
C ASP A 60 -0.66 -4.29 5.97
N ILE A 61 -1.49 -5.24 6.44
CA ILE A 61 -2.24 -6.16 5.58
C ILE A 61 -3.25 -5.40 4.73
N PHE A 62 -3.92 -4.38 5.30
CA PHE A 62 -4.83 -3.54 4.53
C PHE A 62 -4.08 -2.76 3.44
N SER A 63 -2.96 -2.12 3.80
CA SER A 63 -2.12 -1.41 2.83
C SER A 63 -1.60 -2.34 1.73
N LEU A 64 -1.17 -3.56 2.09
CA LEU A 64 -0.69 -4.57 1.15
C LEU A 64 -1.79 -4.98 0.16
N GLY A 65 -3.06 -5.02 0.58
CA GLY A 65 -4.18 -5.39 -0.28
C GLY A 65 -4.40 -4.37 -1.41
N LEU A 66 -4.27 -3.09 -1.10
CA LEU A 66 -4.35 -2.02 -2.09
C LEU A 66 -3.12 -2.01 -3.01
N ILE A 67 -1.92 -2.23 -2.47
CA ILE A 67 -0.69 -2.33 -3.26
C ILE A 67 -0.79 -3.49 -4.24
N LEU A 68 -1.27 -4.65 -3.81
CA LEU A 68 -1.45 -5.81 -4.68
C LEU A 68 -2.43 -5.52 -5.82
N PHE A 69 -3.58 -4.92 -5.52
CA PHE A 69 -4.54 -4.50 -6.55
C PHE A 69 -3.89 -3.53 -7.55
N GLU A 70 -3.18 -2.52 -7.05
CA GLU A 70 -2.53 -1.51 -7.87
C GLU A 70 -1.40 -2.05 -8.75
N LEU A 71 -0.66 -3.08 -8.30
CA LEU A 71 0.34 -3.75 -9.12
C LEU A 71 -0.27 -4.51 -10.32
N LEU A 72 -1.51 -4.99 -10.17
CA LEU A 72 -2.21 -5.79 -11.19
C LEU A 72 -3.10 -4.95 -12.10
N TYR A 73 -3.57 -3.79 -11.63
CA TYR A 73 -4.51 -2.94 -12.35
C TYR A 73 -3.83 -1.64 -12.83
N PRO A 74 -3.54 -1.50 -14.14
CA PRO A 74 -2.92 -0.28 -14.66
C PRO A 74 -3.89 0.90 -14.67
N PHE A 75 -3.37 2.11 -14.40
CA PHE A 75 -4.12 3.35 -14.47
C PHE A 75 -3.56 4.26 -15.56
N SER A 76 -4.43 5.00 -16.25
CA SER A 76 -4.03 5.96 -17.27
C SER A 76 -3.78 7.34 -16.69
N THR A 77 -4.45 7.69 -15.59
CA THR A 77 -4.34 9.01 -14.95
C THR A 77 -4.33 8.90 -13.43
N GLN A 78 -3.77 9.92 -12.77
CA GLN A 78 -3.79 10.01 -11.31
C GLN A 78 -5.22 10.10 -10.76
N MET A 79 -6.11 10.83 -11.45
CA MET A 79 -7.51 10.98 -11.03
C MET A 79 -8.25 9.65 -11.07
N GLU A 80 -8.08 8.88 -12.15
CA GLU A 80 -8.62 7.52 -12.27
C GLU A 80 -8.11 6.63 -11.13
N ARG A 81 -6.80 6.65 -10.89
CA ARG A 81 -6.16 5.89 -9.82
C ARG A 81 -6.78 6.20 -8.46
N VAL A 82 -6.91 7.47 -8.10
CA VAL A 82 -7.50 7.89 -6.81
C VAL A 82 -8.95 7.42 -6.70
N ARG A 83 -9.76 7.59 -7.75
CA ARG A 83 -11.16 7.15 -7.77
C ARG A 83 -11.29 5.65 -7.58
N ILE A 84 -10.59 4.86 -8.39
CA ILE A 84 -10.68 3.40 -8.37
C ILE A 84 -10.15 2.83 -7.06
N LEU A 85 -9.02 3.34 -6.53
CA LEU A 85 -8.52 2.89 -5.23
C LEU A 85 -9.50 3.22 -4.10
N SER A 86 -10.18 4.36 -4.17
CA SER A 86 -11.23 4.73 -3.20
C SER A 86 -12.44 3.78 -3.28
N GLU A 87 -12.82 3.34 -4.48
CA GLU A 87 -13.88 2.34 -4.68
C GLU A 87 -13.46 0.96 -4.12
N VAL A 88 -12.23 0.54 -4.41
CA VAL A 88 -11.66 -0.75 -3.96
C VAL A 88 -11.52 -0.82 -2.45
N ARG A 89 -11.16 0.30 -1.79
CA ARG A 89 -11.19 0.41 -0.32
C ARG A 89 -12.57 0.10 0.27
N ASN A 90 -13.64 0.39 -0.47
CA ASN A 90 -15.02 0.09 -0.12
C ASN A 90 -15.51 -1.25 -0.71
N LEU A 91 -14.57 -2.13 -1.10
CA LEU A 91 -14.81 -3.44 -1.68
C LEU A 91 -15.62 -3.43 -3.00
N THR A 92 -15.57 -2.30 -3.71
CA THR A 92 -16.12 -2.18 -5.08
C THR A 92 -14.98 -2.29 -6.08
N PHE A 93 -14.96 -3.36 -6.87
CA PHE A 93 -13.87 -3.67 -7.79
C PHE A 93 -14.29 -3.49 -9.26
N PRO A 94 -13.36 -3.11 -10.16
CA PRO A 94 -13.61 -3.11 -11.59
C PRO A 94 -14.03 -4.51 -12.09
N PRO A 95 -15.09 -4.64 -12.91
CA PRO A 95 -15.56 -5.94 -13.39
C PRO A 95 -14.50 -6.74 -14.16
N LEU A 96 -13.65 -6.06 -14.92
CA LEU A 96 -12.53 -6.69 -15.64
C LEU A 96 -11.50 -7.30 -14.70
N PHE A 97 -11.19 -6.62 -13.59
CA PHE A 97 -10.27 -7.14 -12.58
C PHE A 97 -10.80 -8.43 -11.96
N ILE A 98 -12.09 -8.46 -11.58
CA ILE A 98 -12.72 -9.67 -11.03
C ILE A 98 -12.66 -10.83 -12.03
N LYS A 99 -12.84 -10.53 -13.32
CA LYS A 99 -12.85 -11.53 -14.39
C LYS A 99 -11.46 -12.10 -14.68
N GLU A 100 -10.44 -11.24 -14.74
CA GLU A 100 -9.08 -11.64 -15.12
C GLU A 100 -8.26 -12.18 -13.95
N TYR A 101 -8.50 -11.67 -12.74
CA TYR A 101 -7.72 -11.96 -11.53
C TYR A 101 -8.64 -12.45 -10.40
N ALA A 102 -9.43 -13.49 -10.66
CA ALA A 102 -10.47 -13.94 -9.73
C ALA A 102 -9.92 -14.41 -8.37
N LEU A 103 -8.73 -15.03 -8.37
CA LEU A 103 -8.07 -15.53 -7.15
C LEU A 103 -7.46 -14.37 -6.34
N GLU A 104 -6.76 -13.46 -7.02
CA GLU A 104 -6.15 -12.27 -6.44
C GLU A 104 -7.24 -11.33 -5.92
N HIS A 105 -8.34 -11.17 -6.64
CA HIS A 105 -9.51 -10.44 -6.16
C HIS A 105 -10.02 -11.00 -4.83
N LYS A 106 -10.14 -12.33 -4.70
CA LYS A 106 -10.56 -12.95 -3.43
C LYS A 106 -9.57 -12.64 -2.30
N MET A 107 -8.27 -12.70 -2.59
CA MET A 107 -7.20 -12.39 -1.63
C MET A 107 -7.23 -10.91 -1.21
N VAL A 108 -7.25 -9.99 -2.17
CA VAL A 108 -7.37 -8.54 -1.94
C VAL A 108 -8.61 -8.25 -1.10
N LYS A 109 -9.76 -8.84 -1.44
CA LYS A 109 -11.01 -8.65 -0.69
C LYS A 109 -10.87 -9.04 0.78
N HIS A 110 -10.20 -10.15 1.10
CA HIS A 110 -9.95 -10.54 2.49
C HIS A 110 -8.96 -9.62 3.20
N MET A 111 -7.93 -9.15 2.50
CA MET A 111 -6.96 -8.20 3.06
C MET A 111 -7.57 -6.82 3.36
N LEU A 112 -8.59 -6.42 2.59
CA LEU A 112 -9.32 -5.17 2.74
C LEU A 112 -10.54 -5.27 3.65
N SER A 113 -10.73 -6.37 4.39
CA SER A 113 -11.83 -6.50 5.35
C SER A 113 -11.86 -5.30 6.33
N PRO A 114 -13.02 -4.68 6.55
CA PRO A 114 -13.14 -3.56 7.50
C PRO A 114 -12.72 -3.96 8.91
N SER A 115 -13.07 -5.18 9.33
CA SER A 115 -12.63 -5.77 10.59
C SER A 115 -11.17 -6.23 10.49
N PRO A 116 -10.23 -5.70 11.31
CA PRO A 116 -8.82 -6.12 11.27
C PRO A 116 -8.62 -7.60 11.63
N THR A 117 -9.55 -8.18 12.40
CA THR A 117 -9.49 -9.59 12.82
C THR A 117 -9.84 -10.56 11.70
N GLU A 118 -10.59 -10.12 10.69
CA GLU A 118 -10.96 -10.93 9.52
C GLU A 118 -9.89 -10.89 8.42
N ARG A 119 -8.91 -10.00 8.53
CA ARG A 119 -7.77 -9.95 7.60
C ARG A 119 -6.84 -11.14 7.88
N PRO A 120 -6.24 -11.76 6.86
CA PRO A 120 -5.27 -12.84 7.05
C PRO A 120 -3.98 -12.33 7.74
N GLU A 121 -3.15 -13.25 8.22
CA GLU A 121 -1.78 -12.94 8.59
C GLU A 121 -0.87 -12.89 7.36
N ALA A 122 0.25 -12.17 7.44
CA ALA A 122 1.20 -12.11 6.33
C ALA A 122 1.75 -13.48 5.93
N ALA A 123 1.91 -14.39 6.89
CA ALA A 123 2.32 -15.77 6.64
C ALA A 123 1.30 -16.51 5.75
N ASP A 124 0.00 -16.40 6.08
CA ASP A 124 -1.08 -17.04 5.32
C ASP A 124 -1.17 -16.53 3.87
N ILE A 125 -0.80 -15.26 3.65
CA ILE A 125 -0.77 -14.67 2.30
C ILE A 125 0.35 -15.29 1.47
N ILE A 126 1.54 -15.46 2.04
CA ILE A 126 2.71 -16.01 1.34
C ILE A 126 2.50 -17.49 1.00
N GLU A 127 1.83 -18.23 1.88
CA GLU A 127 1.48 -19.65 1.69
C GLU A 127 0.30 -19.85 0.71
N ASN A 128 -0.25 -18.78 0.12
CA ASN A 128 -1.34 -18.90 -0.83
C ASN A 128 -0.86 -19.57 -2.14
N PRO A 129 -1.65 -20.50 -2.72
CA PRO A 129 -1.32 -21.16 -3.99
C PRO A 129 -1.02 -20.20 -5.14
N LEU A 130 -1.52 -18.96 -5.08
CA LEU A 130 -1.19 -17.88 -6.01
C LEU A 130 0.33 -17.65 -6.18
N PHE A 131 1.13 -17.96 -5.16
CA PHE A 131 2.57 -17.67 -5.16
C PHE A 131 3.45 -18.90 -5.38
N GLU A 132 2.89 -20.11 -5.45
CA GLU A 132 3.66 -21.36 -5.61
C GLU A 132 4.48 -21.37 -6.91
N ASP A 133 3.90 -20.90 -8.02
CA ASP A 133 4.57 -20.90 -9.34
C ASP A 133 5.56 -19.73 -9.53
N LEU A 134 5.48 -18.70 -8.69
CA LEU A 134 6.33 -17.50 -8.79
C LEU A 134 7.76 -17.76 -8.31
N GLU A 135 7.97 -18.76 -7.45
CA GLU A 135 9.31 -19.16 -6.99
C GLU A 135 10.23 -19.61 -8.13
N PHE A 136 9.69 -20.13 -9.24
CA PHE A 136 10.49 -20.57 -10.38
C PHE A 136 11.08 -19.40 -11.20
N LEU A 137 10.46 -18.22 -11.15
CA LEU A 137 10.90 -17.03 -11.90
C LEU A 137 11.95 -16.21 -11.14
N ALA A 138 11.93 -16.25 -9.80
CA ALA A 138 12.86 -15.55 -8.94
C ALA A 138 14.11 -16.41 -8.65
N LYS A 139 15.12 -16.37 -9.53
CA LYS A 139 16.43 -16.99 -9.23
C LYS A 139 16.99 -16.43 -7.91
N PRO A 140 17.45 -17.28 -6.96
CA PRO A 140 17.88 -16.81 -5.65
C PRO A 140 19.24 -16.12 -5.74
N VAL A 141 19.26 -14.80 -5.53
CA VAL A 141 20.51 -14.06 -5.22
C VAL A 141 20.82 -14.30 -3.73
N LEU A 142 21.45 -15.44 -3.42
CA LEU A 142 21.97 -15.71 -2.09
C LEU A 142 23.16 -14.80 -1.80
N ARG A 143 22.95 -13.74 -1.02
CA ARG A 143 24.05 -12.97 -0.43
C ARG A 143 24.13 -13.23 1.07
N GLN A 144 25.14 -13.97 1.49
CA GLN A 144 25.54 -14.11 2.89
C GLN A 144 25.72 -12.72 3.50
N ARG A 145 24.98 -12.44 4.58
CA ARG A 145 25.13 -11.23 5.39
C ARG A 145 26.22 -11.45 6.43
N SER A 146 27.43 -10.96 6.18
CA SER A 146 28.42 -10.71 7.24
C SER A 146 28.03 -9.42 7.97
N ARG A 147 27.65 -9.55 9.24
CA ARG A 147 27.41 -8.42 10.15
C ARG A 147 28.75 -7.77 10.51
N THR A 148 29.04 -6.58 10.01
CA THR A 148 30.11 -5.74 10.59
C THR A 148 29.48 -4.84 11.65
N MET A 149 29.77 -5.12 12.93
CA MET A 149 29.51 -4.20 14.03
C MET A 149 30.55 -3.06 13.95
N SER A 150 30.10 -1.81 13.81
CA SER A 150 30.97 -0.65 14.00
C SER A 150 31.07 -0.32 15.48
N SER A 151 32.30 -0.26 16.00
CA SER A 151 32.61 0.14 17.37
C SER A 151 32.65 1.65 17.55
N SER A 152 31.81 2.14 18.47
CA SER A 152 31.91 3.32 19.35
C SER A 152 32.94 4.42 19.07
N GLY A 153 32.44 5.64 18.81
CA GLY A 153 33.19 6.90 18.90
C GLY A 153 33.19 7.47 20.32
N VAL A 154 34.39 7.68 20.86
CA VAL A 154 34.68 8.19 22.21
C VAL A 154 34.37 9.69 22.32
N LYS A 155 33.72 10.08 23.43
CA LYS A 155 33.47 11.48 23.83
C LYS A 155 34.79 12.25 24.02
N HIS A 156 34.87 13.47 23.52
CA HIS A 156 35.85 14.47 23.99
C HIS A 156 35.07 15.66 24.56
N SER A 157 35.17 15.82 25.89
CA SER A 157 34.86 17.08 26.57
C SER A 157 36.03 18.04 26.38
N ARG A 158 35.71 19.31 26.16
CA ARG A 158 36.54 20.45 26.60
C ARG A 158 35.71 21.26 27.57
#